data_AF-A0A292RHG9-F1
#
_entry.id   AF-A0A292RHG9-F1
#
_cell.length_a   1.000
_cell.length_b   1.000
_cell.length_c   1.000
_cell.angle_alpha   90.00
_cell.angle_beta   90.00
_cell.angle_gamma   90.00
#
_symmetry.space_group_name_H-M   'P 1'
#
loop_
_entity.id
_entity.type
_entity.pdbx_description
1 polymer ?
#
loop_
_entity_poly.entity_id
_entity_poly.type
_entity_poly.pdbx_seq_one_letter_code
_entity_poly.pdbx_strand_id
1 'polypeptide(L)'
;MRFLITFLAILSMTINTTFAAYRADVKTVRIPTGTKLSLQLLQTVSTISGQEGSSFNLMLLNEQRVGNVTVLPTGSVIRGCVKQIKPAKRLSRGAVLYLDFDHVVTPTGRQLPICLGVYGIKKTTYDGGLYETLGYGQAVQDNWTKTCDITTVSTNFGRRAKNCIPGAQYITTPICALGGAIGGGFYFLGDSVADLFKKGEEVTLTKGSVINVMLTQPIDVPVN
;
A
#
# COMPACT_ATOMS: atom_id res chain seq x y z
N MET A 1 -30.66 -67.54 36.06
CA MET A 1 -30.28 -66.12 36.28
C MET A 1 -29.02 -65.69 35.51
N ARG A 2 -27.92 -66.48 35.51
CA ARG A 2 -26.67 -66.14 34.79
C ARG A 2 -26.75 -66.12 33.26
N PHE A 3 -27.54 -67.01 32.64
CA PHE A 3 -27.70 -67.07 31.17
C PHE A 3 -28.54 -65.93 30.56
N LEU A 4 -29.39 -65.28 31.36
CA LEU A 4 -30.22 -64.16 30.89
C LEU A 4 -29.42 -62.86 30.78
N ILE A 5 -28.44 -62.68 31.68
CA ILE A 5 -27.56 -61.51 31.73
C ILE A 5 -26.58 -61.52 30.56
N THR A 6 -26.07 -62.71 30.18
CA THR A 6 -25.17 -62.85 29.02
C THR A 6 -25.87 -62.56 27.70
N PHE A 7 -27.16 -62.88 27.57
CA PHE A 7 -27.92 -62.61 26.36
C PHE A 7 -28.24 -61.11 26.20
N LEU A 8 -28.48 -60.42 27.32
CA LEU A 8 -28.74 -58.97 27.35
C LEU A 8 -27.47 -58.14 27.04
N ALA A 9 -26.28 -58.65 27.40
CA ALA A 9 -25.00 -58.01 27.10
C ALA A 9 -24.58 -58.11 25.62
N ILE A 10 -25.06 -59.14 24.89
CA ILE A 10 -24.77 -59.29 23.45
C ILE A 10 -25.68 -58.38 22.61
N LEU A 11 -26.89 -58.08 23.11
CA LEU A 11 -27.87 -57.22 22.43
C LEU A 11 -27.53 -55.71 22.50
N SER A 12 -26.71 -55.27 23.47
CA SER A 12 -26.28 -53.87 23.57
C SER A 12 -25.10 -53.51 22.66
N MET A 13 -24.45 -54.50 22.05
CA MET A 13 -23.26 -54.29 21.20
C MET A 13 -23.59 -54.08 19.72
N THR A 14 -24.86 -54.20 19.32
CA THR A 14 -25.32 -54.07 17.92
C THR A 14 -25.89 -52.70 17.57
N ILE A 15 -25.61 -51.65 18.36
CA ILE A 15 -25.92 -50.28 17.97
C ILE A 15 -24.79 -49.78 17.07
N ASN A 16 -24.80 -50.22 15.80
CA ASN A 16 -24.02 -49.57 14.75
C ASN A 16 -24.54 -48.15 14.59
N THR A 17 -23.87 -47.19 15.20
CA THR A 17 -24.08 -45.78 14.95
C THR A 17 -23.61 -45.48 13.53
N THR A 18 -24.54 -45.51 12.58
CA THR A 18 -24.33 -44.90 11.27
C THR A 18 -24.23 -43.39 11.49
N PHE A 19 -23.02 -42.91 11.78
CA PHE A 19 -22.69 -41.51 11.60
C PHE A 19 -22.82 -41.24 10.10
N ALA A 20 -23.97 -40.70 9.68
CA ALA A 20 -24.09 -40.05 8.40
C ALA A 20 -23.07 -38.90 8.42
N ALA A 21 -21.88 -39.16 7.89
CA ALA A 21 -20.90 -38.13 7.63
C ALA A 21 -21.60 -37.14 6.69
N TYR A 22 -21.98 -35.97 7.22
CA TYR A 22 -22.38 -34.84 6.40
C TYR A 22 -21.23 -34.56 5.45
N ARG A 23 -21.29 -35.15 4.25
CA ARG A 23 -20.43 -34.78 3.13
C ARG A 23 -20.96 -33.45 2.63
N ALA A 24 -20.58 -32.39 3.32
CA ALA A 24 -20.59 -31.08 2.72
C ALA A 24 -19.49 -31.13 1.63
N ASP A 25 -19.88 -31.46 0.40
CA ASP A 25 -19.08 -31.25 -0.80
C ASP A 25 -18.95 -29.73 -1.01
N VAL A 26 -18.17 -29.11 -0.13
CA VAL A 26 -17.84 -27.70 -0.22
C VAL A 26 -16.75 -27.62 -1.26
N LYS A 27 -17.14 -27.27 -2.49
CA LYS A 27 -16.17 -26.90 -3.52
C LYS A 27 -15.40 -25.71 -2.99
N THR A 28 -14.12 -25.87 -2.71
CA THR A 28 -13.25 -24.77 -2.31
C THR A 28 -12.46 -24.31 -3.53
N VAL A 29 -12.43 -23.00 -3.73
CA VAL A 29 -11.65 -22.38 -4.78
C VAL A 29 -10.50 -21.65 -4.13
N ARG A 30 -9.28 -22.02 -4.53
CA ARG A 30 -8.04 -21.46 -3.99
C ARG A 30 -7.64 -20.21 -4.75
N ILE A 31 -7.47 -19.10 -4.04
CA ILE A 31 -6.80 -17.91 -4.55
C ILE A 31 -5.30 -18.06 -4.23
N PRO A 32 -4.41 -18.06 -5.25
CA PRO A 32 -2.98 -18.18 -5.01
C PRO A 32 -2.41 -16.90 -4.38
N THR A 33 -1.30 -17.07 -3.67
CA THR A 33 -0.45 -15.96 -3.23
C THR A 33 0.00 -15.11 -4.43
N GLY A 34 0.16 -13.81 -4.21
CA GLY A 34 0.59 -12.86 -5.24
C GLY A 34 -0.53 -12.30 -6.11
N THR A 35 -1.79 -12.70 -5.85
CA THR A 35 -2.95 -12.11 -6.49
C THR A 35 -3.05 -10.62 -6.14
N LYS A 36 -3.11 -9.77 -7.17
CA LYS A 36 -3.06 -8.30 -7.05
C LYS A 36 -4.47 -7.73 -6.96
N LEU A 37 -4.72 -6.95 -5.91
CA LEU A 37 -5.98 -6.25 -5.66
C LEU A 37 -5.75 -4.74 -5.72
N SER A 38 -6.66 -4.03 -6.37
CA SER A 38 -6.69 -2.57 -6.39
C SER A 38 -7.81 -2.10 -5.47
N LEU A 39 -7.44 -1.38 -4.42
CA LEU A 39 -8.35 -0.97 -3.37
C LEU A 39 -8.49 0.55 -3.36
N GLN A 40 -9.68 1.06 -3.13
CA GLN A 40 -9.94 2.48 -2.94
C GLN A 40 -10.19 2.79 -1.48
N LEU A 41 -9.50 3.80 -0.92
CA LEU A 41 -9.78 4.25 0.44
C LEU A 41 -11.17 4.91 0.53
N LEU A 42 -11.99 4.47 1.48
CA LEU A 42 -13.30 5.10 1.74
C LEU A 42 -13.20 6.28 2.73
N GLN A 43 -12.11 6.37 3.47
CA GLN A 43 -11.84 7.40 4.47
C GLN A 43 -10.40 7.88 4.36
N THR A 44 -10.14 9.10 4.82
CA THR A 44 -8.79 9.65 4.85
C THR A 44 -8.02 9.11 6.05
N VAL A 45 -6.82 8.59 5.83
CA VAL A 45 -5.91 8.12 6.89
C VAL A 45 -4.67 9.00 6.86
N SER A 46 -4.34 9.66 7.98
CA SER A 46 -3.18 10.55 8.07
C SER A 46 -2.33 10.22 9.30
N THR A 47 -1.04 10.53 9.24
CA THR A 47 -0.12 10.40 10.39
C THR A 47 -0.26 11.55 11.40
N ILE A 48 -0.94 12.64 11.03
CA ILE A 48 -1.14 13.82 11.88
C ILE A 48 -2.37 13.65 12.78
N SER A 49 -3.50 13.27 12.19
CA SER A 49 -4.78 13.13 12.88
C SER A 49 -5.15 11.67 13.19
N GLY A 50 -4.46 10.72 12.57
CA GLY A 50 -4.69 9.29 12.79
C GLY A 50 -4.16 8.84 14.14
N GLN A 51 -4.84 7.85 14.72
CA GLN A 51 -4.42 7.15 15.92
C GLN A 51 -4.02 5.73 15.59
N GLU A 52 -3.01 5.21 16.27
CA GLU A 52 -2.65 3.79 16.21
C GLU A 52 -3.86 2.94 16.66
N GLY A 53 -4.13 1.86 15.97
CA GLY A 53 -5.30 1.00 16.15
C GLY A 53 -6.59 1.52 15.51
N SER A 54 -6.59 2.72 14.91
CA SER A 54 -7.77 3.23 14.20
C SER A 54 -8.11 2.34 13.00
N SER A 55 -9.36 1.89 12.94
CA SER A 55 -9.85 1.05 11.84
C SER A 55 -10.15 1.89 10.59
N PHE A 56 -9.77 1.40 9.42
CA PHE A 56 -10.15 1.97 8.14
C PHE A 56 -10.78 0.95 7.20
N ASN A 57 -11.55 1.46 6.25
CA ASN A 57 -12.25 0.65 5.26
C ASN A 57 -11.78 1.02 3.86
N LEU A 58 -11.60 -0.01 3.04
CA LEU A 58 -11.29 0.11 1.62
C LEU A 58 -12.33 -0.62 0.80
N MET A 59 -12.54 -0.18 -0.42
CA MET A 59 -13.42 -0.84 -1.38
C MET A 59 -12.59 -1.48 -2.50
N LEU A 60 -12.89 -2.74 -2.81
CA LEU A 60 -12.24 -3.47 -3.88
C LEU A 60 -12.74 -2.97 -5.25
N LEU A 61 -11.81 -2.50 -6.10
CA LEU A 61 -12.12 -2.00 -7.44
C LEU A 61 -12.02 -3.07 -8.53
N ASN A 62 -11.25 -4.13 -8.29
CA ASN A 62 -11.09 -5.22 -9.25
C ASN A 62 -11.71 -6.52 -8.74
N GLU A 63 -12.53 -7.15 -9.55
CA GLU A 63 -13.01 -8.51 -9.26
C GLU A 63 -11.86 -9.52 -9.37
N GLN A 64 -11.84 -10.50 -8.47
CA GLN A 64 -10.98 -11.68 -8.60
C GLN A 64 -11.80 -12.89 -9.00
N ARG A 65 -11.43 -13.47 -10.14
CA ARG A 65 -12.02 -14.68 -10.69
C ARG A 65 -10.98 -15.78 -10.70
N VAL A 66 -11.40 -16.98 -10.30
CA VAL A 66 -10.59 -18.19 -10.43
C VAL A 66 -11.40 -19.17 -11.28
N GLY A 67 -10.92 -19.43 -12.49
CA GLY A 67 -11.69 -20.16 -13.49
C GLY A 67 -12.97 -19.40 -13.88
N ASN A 68 -14.13 -20.03 -13.68
CA ASN A 68 -15.43 -19.47 -14.05
C ASN A 68 -16.23 -18.89 -12.87
N VAL A 69 -15.63 -18.86 -11.66
CA VAL A 69 -16.29 -18.40 -10.43
C VAL A 69 -15.65 -17.10 -9.94
N THR A 70 -16.49 -16.09 -9.69
CA THR A 70 -16.07 -14.84 -9.04
C THR A 70 -15.94 -15.07 -7.54
N VAL A 71 -14.71 -15.08 -7.04
CA VAL A 71 -14.42 -15.38 -5.64
C VAL A 71 -14.49 -14.12 -4.79
N LEU A 72 -13.95 -13.01 -5.29
CA LEU A 72 -14.05 -11.69 -4.67
C LEU A 72 -14.67 -10.72 -5.68
N PRO A 73 -15.95 -10.38 -5.53
CA PRO A 73 -16.61 -9.44 -6.43
C PRO A 73 -16.15 -8.00 -6.15
N THR A 74 -16.24 -7.16 -7.17
CA THR A 74 -16.04 -5.71 -7.04
C THR A 74 -17.00 -5.13 -5.99
N GLY A 75 -16.56 -4.10 -5.26
CA GLY A 75 -17.34 -3.50 -4.19
C GLY A 75 -17.26 -4.24 -2.85
N SER A 76 -16.49 -5.34 -2.77
CA SER A 76 -16.15 -5.95 -1.47
C SER A 76 -15.40 -4.94 -0.58
N VAL A 77 -15.76 -4.88 0.70
CA VAL A 77 -15.16 -3.93 1.64
C VAL A 77 -14.09 -4.64 2.46
N ILE A 78 -12.86 -4.16 2.39
CA ILE A 78 -11.74 -4.66 3.18
C ILE A 78 -11.61 -3.78 4.42
N ARG A 79 -11.58 -4.42 5.59
CA ARG A 79 -11.31 -3.77 6.86
C ARG A 79 -9.85 -3.95 7.23
N GLY A 80 -9.23 -2.88 7.66
CA GLY A 80 -7.89 -2.87 8.19
C GLY A 80 -7.76 -1.94 9.38
N CYS A 81 -6.60 -1.93 10.00
CA CYS A 81 -6.28 -1.05 11.11
C CYS A 81 -4.91 -0.41 10.93
N VAL A 82 -4.72 0.77 11.49
CA VAL A 82 -3.42 1.43 11.51
C VAL A 82 -2.56 0.72 12.56
N LYS A 83 -1.60 -0.09 12.11
CA LYS A 83 -0.75 -0.87 13.00
C LYS A 83 0.14 0.00 13.88
N GLN A 84 0.78 0.99 13.26
CA GLN A 84 1.72 1.88 13.95
C GLN A 84 1.91 3.16 13.14
N ILE A 85 2.15 4.27 13.85
CA ILE A 85 2.48 5.58 13.27
C ILE A 85 3.82 6.02 13.84
N LYS A 86 4.84 6.12 12.98
CA LYS A 86 6.09 6.80 13.34
C LYS A 86 5.97 8.26 12.88
N PRO A 87 5.83 9.23 13.80
CA PRO A 87 5.63 10.62 13.42
C PRO A 87 6.89 11.22 12.76
N ALA A 88 6.69 12.26 11.93
CA ALA A 88 7.81 12.95 11.30
C ALA A 88 8.70 13.65 12.36
N LYS A 89 9.99 13.72 12.09
CA LYS A 89 11.02 14.31 12.96
C LYS A 89 11.83 15.37 12.22
N ARG A 90 12.70 16.08 12.96
CA ARG A 90 13.69 17.01 12.38
C ARG A 90 14.68 16.26 11.47
N LEU A 91 15.55 17.01 10.79
CA LEU A 91 16.46 16.49 9.76
C LEU A 91 15.67 15.90 8.57
N SER A 92 14.55 16.55 8.22
CA SER A 92 13.68 16.15 7.10
C SER A 92 13.24 14.69 7.13
N ARG A 93 13.15 14.09 8.32
CA ARG A 93 12.76 12.70 8.50
C ARG A 93 11.24 12.59 8.47
N GLY A 94 10.70 12.03 7.39
CA GLY A 94 9.26 11.88 7.19
C GLY A 94 8.62 10.90 8.16
N ALA A 95 7.30 10.97 8.24
CA ALA A 95 6.50 10.02 8.99
C ALA A 95 6.45 8.67 8.24
N VAL A 96 6.27 7.59 9.00
CA VAL A 96 6.06 6.25 8.45
C VAL A 96 4.75 5.69 8.98
N LEU A 97 3.87 5.30 8.07
CA LEU A 97 2.55 4.75 8.35
C LEU A 97 2.54 3.25 8.07
N TYR A 98 2.23 2.46 9.09
CA TYR A 98 2.07 1.01 8.96
C TYR A 98 0.59 0.66 8.95
N LEU A 99 0.16 -0.05 7.92
CA LEU A 99 -1.21 -0.49 7.73
C LEU A 99 -1.25 -2.01 7.86
N ASP A 100 -2.30 -2.51 8.53
CA ASP A 100 -2.62 -3.94 8.57
C ASP A 100 -4.01 -4.16 7.97
N PHE A 101 -4.21 -5.34 7.38
CA PHE A 101 -5.48 -5.73 6.76
C PHE A 101 -5.96 -7.02 7.40
N ASP A 102 -7.21 -7.02 7.87
CA ASP A 102 -7.73 -8.12 8.68
C ASP A 102 -8.58 -9.08 7.84
N HIS A 103 -9.66 -8.55 7.25
CA HIS A 103 -10.65 -9.34 6.56
C HIS A 103 -11.36 -8.55 5.46
N VAL A 104 -11.90 -9.29 4.50
CA VAL A 104 -12.78 -8.76 3.45
C VAL A 104 -14.22 -9.18 3.71
N VAL A 105 -15.12 -8.23 3.56
CA VAL A 105 -16.57 -8.40 3.60
C VAL A 105 -17.07 -8.34 2.17
N THR A 106 -17.52 -9.47 1.67
CA THR A 106 -18.15 -9.54 0.35
C THR A 106 -19.53 -8.85 0.37
N PRO A 107 -20.06 -8.38 -0.77
CA PRO A 107 -21.43 -7.89 -0.90
C PRO A 107 -22.48 -8.93 -0.48
N THR A 108 -22.14 -10.22 -0.55
CA THR A 108 -22.96 -11.32 -0.04
C THR A 108 -22.99 -11.44 1.49
N GLY A 109 -22.27 -10.57 2.21
CA GLY A 109 -22.18 -10.57 3.67
C GLY A 109 -21.18 -11.56 4.25
N ARG A 110 -20.49 -12.34 3.43
CA ARG A 110 -19.46 -13.30 3.89
C ARG A 110 -18.18 -12.56 4.27
N GLN A 111 -17.62 -12.92 5.42
CA GLN A 111 -16.34 -12.41 5.90
C GLN A 111 -15.25 -13.45 5.65
N LEU A 112 -14.16 -13.03 5.02
CA LEU A 112 -13.01 -13.87 4.73
C LEU A 112 -11.77 -13.21 5.33
N PRO A 113 -11.04 -13.87 6.25
CA PRO A 113 -9.77 -13.35 6.75
C PRO A 113 -8.75 -13.36 5.61
N ILE A 114 -8.05 -12.25 5.38
CA ILE A 114 -7.06 -12.14 4.31
C ILE A 114 -5.80 -11.46 4.81
N CYS A 115 -4.65 -11.99 4.41
CA CYS A 115 -3.37 -11.34 4.65
C CYS A 115 -2.94 -10.62 3.38
N LEU A 116 -2.89 -9.30 3.44
CA LEU A 116 -2.53 -8.43 2.33
C LEU A 116 -1.24 -7.67 2.65
N GLY A 117 -0.42 -7.46 1.64
CA GLY A 117 0.74 -6.57 1.68
C GLY A 117 0.59 -5.47 0.66
N VAL A 118 0.97 -4.24 1.00
CA VAL A 118 0.95 -3.13 0.05
C VAL A 118 2.00 -3.35 -1.04
N TYR A 119 1.62 -3.13 -2.30
CA TYR A 119 2.47 -3.34 -3.47
C TYR A 119 2.42 -2.14 -4.41
N GLY A 120 3.52 -1.88 -5.12
CA GLY A 120 3.56 -0.90 -6.21
C GLY A 120 3.57 0.57 -5.75
N ILE A 121 3.71 0.84 -4.46
CA ILE A 121 4.01 2.19 -3.95
C ILE A 121 5.53 2.36 -3.99
N LYS A 122 6.00 3.39 -4.69
CA LYS A 122 7.44 3.64 -4.90
C LYS A 122 8.19 4.01 -3.60
N LYS A 123 7.46 4.49 -2.59
CA LYS A 123 7.98 4.96 -1.31
C LYS A 123 7.53 4.05 -0.16
N THR A 124 8.14 2.87 -0.08
CA THR A 124 7.88 1.89 0.98
C THR A 124 9.18 1.49 1.65
N THR A 125 9.16 1.37 2.98
CA THR A 125 10.31 0.87 3.74
C THR A 125 10.39 -0.65 3.59
N TYR A 126 11.56 -1.25 3.82
CA TYR A 126 11.75 -2.69 3.80
C TYR A 126 10.79 -3.46 4.74
N ASP A 127 10.37 -2.82 5.83
CA ASP A 127 9.42 -3.35 6.81
C ASP A 127 7.94 -3.15 6.43
N GLY A 128 7.65 -2.63 5.23
CA GLY A 128 6.29 -2.43 4.72
C GLY A 128 5.62 -1.12 5.14
N GLY A 129 6.34 -0.21 5.82
CA GLY A 129 5.83 1.12 6.16
C GLY A 129 5.74 2.05 4.94
N LEU A 130 4.67 2.84 4.85
CA LEU A 130 4.48 3.87 3.83
C LEU A 130 5.10 5.18 4.31
N TYR A 131 5.90 5.85 3.49
CA TYR A 131 6.51 7.14 3.82
C TYR A 131 6.49 8.09 2.63
N GLU A 132 6.59 9.39 2.87
CA GLU A 132 6.79 10.39 1.82
C GLU A 132 8.26 10.82 1.68
N THR A 133 9.01 10.86 2.79
CA THR A 133 10.43 11.23 2.82
C THR A 133 11.21 10.32 3.76
N LEU A 134 12.34 9.74 3.32
CA LEU A 134 13.19 8.90 4.17
C LEU A 134 13.98 9.70 5.22
N GLY A 135 14.44 10.90 4.86
CA GLY A 135 15.28 11.73 5.73
C GLY A 135 16.17 12.73 4.98
N TYR A 136 17.08 13.33 5.73
CA TYR A 136 18.01 14.36 5.26
C TYR A 136 18.82 13.96 4.02
N GLY A 137 19.37 12.74 3.97
CA GLY A 137 20.17 12.30 2.83
C GLY A 137 19.38 12.31 1.50
N GLN A 138 18.11 11.92 1.56
CA GLN A 138 17.22 12.00 0.40
C GLN A 138 16.88 13.46 0.09
N ALA A 139 16.60 14.29 1.09
CA ALA A 139 16.31 15.72 0.90
C ALA A 139 17.48 16.45 0.20
N VAL A 140 18.74 16.16 0.58
CA VAL A 140 19.93 16.68 -0.09
C VAL A 140 20.00 16.22 -1.55
N GLN A 141 19.70 14.96 -1.83
CA GLN A 141 19.68 14.44 -3.20
C GLN A 141 18.57 15.07 -4.05
N ASP A 142 17.40 15.28 -3.47
CA ASP A 142 16.27 15.95 -4.12
C ASP A 142 16.59 17.42 -4.38
N ASN A 143 17.25 18.11 -3.44
CA ASN A 143 17.72 19.49 -3.60
C ASN A 143 18.80 19.60 -4.68
N TRP A 144 19.73 18.64 -4.75
CA TRP A 144 20.71 18.56 -5.83
C TRP A 144 20.03 18.42 -7.19
N THR A 145 19.03 17.54 -7.30
CA THR A 145 18.26 17.35 -8.53
C THR A 145 17.54 18.63 -8.94
N LYS A 146 16.88 19.31 -7.99
CA LYS A 146 16.26 20.63 -8.21
C LYS A 146 17.27 21.69 -8.65
N THR A 147 18.48 21.70 -8.10
CA THR A 147 19.56 22.61 -8.51
C THR A 147 20.01 22.35 -9.95
N CYS A 148 20.12 21.09 -10.36
CA CYS A 148 20.35 20.73 -11.76
C CYS A 148 19.18 21.16 -12.66
N ASP A 149 17.94 21.04 -12.20
CA ASP A 149 16.75 21.48 -12.94
C ASP A 149 16.71 23.00 -13.11
N ILE A 150 17.04 23.79 -12.08
CA ILE A 150 17.16 25.26 -12.17
C ILE A 150 18.18 25.65 -13.26
N THR A 151 19.33 24.98 -13.27
CA THR A 151 20.37 25.18 -14.28
C THR A 151 19.88 24.78 -15.68
N THR A 152 19.12 23.69 -15.79
CA THR A 152 18.56 23.22 -17.06
C THR A 152 17.47 24.15 -17.59
N VAL A 153 16.59 24.66 -16.72
CA VAL A 153 15.51 25.60 -17.08
C VAL A 153 16.09 26.94 -17.56
N SER A 154 17.07 27.49 -16.84
CA SER A 154 17.78 28.71 -17.24
C SER A 154 18.55 28.53 -18.55
N THR A 155 19.26 27.42 -18.73
CA THR A 155 19.92 27.08 -20.00
C THR A 155 18.92 26.96 -21.15
N ASN A 156 17.78 26.31 -20.92
CA ASN A 156 16.71 26.20 -21.91
C ASN A 156 16.07 27.54 -22.26
N PHE A 157 15.98 28.47 -21.31
CA PHE A 157 15.58 29.85 -21.59
C PHE A 157 16.58 30.51 -22.56
N GLY A 158 17.89 30.39 -22.31
CA GLY A 158 18.94 30.86 -23.23
C GLY A 158 18.82 30.22 -24.62
N ARG A 159 18.55 28.91 -24.69
CA ARG A 159 18.37 28.17 -25.95
C ARG A 159 17.15 28.62 -26.76
N ARG A 160 16.07 29.06 -26.09
CA ARG A 160 14.85 29.59 -26.75
C ARG A 160 15.10 30.93 -27.46
N ALA A 161 16.17 31.66 -27.13
CA ALA A 161 16.53 32.92 -27.78
C ALA A 161 16.75 32.79 -29.30
N LYS A 162 17.10 31.59 -29.79
CA LYS A 162 17.22 31.31 -31.23
C LYS A 162 15.93 31.59 -32.02
N ASN A 163 14.77 31.50 -31.36
CA ASN A 163 13.46 31.72 -31.98
C ASN A 163 13.20 33.22 -32.21
N CYS A 164 13.90 34.10 -31.48
CA CYS A 164 13.78 35.55 -31.64
C CYS A 164 14.88 36.09 -32.55
N ILE A 165 16.13 35.64 -32.36
CA ILE A 165 17.29 36.09 -33.13
C ILE A 165 18.17 34.88 -33.50
N PRO A 166 18.36 34.57 -34.79
CA PRO A 166 19.25 33.51 -35.24
C PRO A 166 20.68 33.73 -34.71
N GLY A 167 21.28 32.71 -34.10
CA GLY A 167 22.65 32.79 -33.56
C GLY A 167 22.77 33.36 -32.13
N ALA A 168 21.74 34.04 -31.59
CA ALA A 168 21.79 34.56 -30.22
C ALA A 168 22.01 33.46 -29.17
N GLN A 169 21.54 32.23 -29.45
CA GLN A 169 21.72 31.06 -28.58
C GLN A 169 23.18 30.79 -28.17
N TYR A 170 24.17 31.11 -29.02
CA TYR A 170 25.57 30.81 -28.70
C TYR A 170 26.13 31.71 -27.59
N ILE A 171 25.53 32.88 -27.39
CA ILE A 171 25.94 33.86 -26.37
C ILE A 171 25.04 33.77 -25.15
N THR A 172 23.72 33.64 -25.37
CA THR A 172 22.74 33.64 -24.27
C THR A 172 22.78 32.33 -23.47
N THR A 173 22.97 31.18 -24.13
CA THR A 173 22.99 29.87 -23.45
C THR A 173 24.10 29.74 -22.40
N PRO A 174 25.38 30.06 -22.68
CA PRO A 174 26.43 29.95 -21.66
C PRO A 174 26.23 30.93 -20.49
N ILE A 175 25.77 32.16 -20.75
CA ILE A 175 25.49 33.14 -19.69
C ILE A 175 24.35 32.65 -18.79
N CYS A 176 23.26 32.16 -19.38
CA CYS A 176 22.14 31.61 -18.62
C CYS A 176 22.53 30.33 -17.86
N ALA A 177 23.38 29.48 -18.42
CA ALA A 177 23.88 28.28 -17.75
C ALA A 177 24.72 28.63 -16.51
N LEU A 178 25.62 29.61 -16.62
CA LEU A 178 26.41 30.10 -15.49
C LEU A 178 25.54 30.74 -14.41
N GLY A 179 24.59 31.60 -14.80
CA GLY A 179 23.63 32.20 -13.86
C GLY A 179 22.77 31.14 -13.16
N GLY A 180 22.34 30.12 -13.89
CA GLY A 180 21.61 28.97 -13.37
C GLY A 180 22.41 28.15 -12.37
N ALA A 181 23.68 27.88 -12.67
CA ALA A 181 24.58 27.14 -11.79
C ALA A 181 24.85 27.91 -10.48
N ILE A 182 25.09 29.22 -10.56
CA ILE A 182 25.29 30.07 -9.38
C ILE A 182 24.01 30.12 -8.53
N GLY A 183 22.87 30.43 -9.15
CA GLY A 183 21.58 30.49 -8.45
C GLY A 183 21.17 29.15 -7.84
N GLY A 184 21.40 28.05 -8.57
CA GLY A 184 21.17 26.69 -8.11
C GLY A 184 22.12 26.30 -6.96
N GLY A 185 23.37 26.78 -6.97
CA GLY A 185 24.33 26.59 -5.88
C GLY A 185 23.88 27.28 -4.60
N PHE A 186 23.41 28.53 -4.67
CA PHE A 186 22.83 29.23 -3.52
C PHE A 186 21.57 28.54 -3.00
N TYR A 187 20.68 28.07 -3.89
CA TYR A 187 19.50 27.30 -3.51
C TYR A 187 19.88 26.03 -2.74
N PHE A 188 20.83 25.25 -3.29
CA PHE A 188 21.28 24.01 -2.67
C PHE A 188 21.81 24.22 -1.25
N LEU A 189 22.69 25.21 -1.06
CA LEU A 189 23.29 25.50 0.24
C LEU A 189 22.24 25.99 1.25
N GLY A 190 21.34 26.88 0.82
CA GLY A 190 20.27 27.39 1.68
C GLY A 190 19.31 26.29 2.13
N ASP A 191 18.80 25.49 1.19
CA ASP A 191 17.81 24.45 1.47
C ASP A 191 18.44 23.29 2.27
N SER A 192 19.70 22.94 2.00
CA SER A 192 20.42 21.91 2.76
C SER A 192 20.63 22.28 4.23
N VAL A 193 20.78 23.57 4.55
CA VAL A 193 20.85 24.03 5.95
C VAL A 193 19.45 24.10 6.57
N ALA A 194 18.45 24.57 5.83
CA ALA A 194 17.06 24.61 6.28
C ALA A 194 16.54 23.21 6.62
N ASP A 195 16.87 22.21 5.80
CA ASP A 195 16.43 20.83 5.94
C ASP A 195 16.98 20.13 7.21
N LEU A 196 18.03 20.67 7.84
CA LEU A 196 18.49 20.19 9.14
C LEU A 196 17.48 20.51 10.24
N PHE A 197 16.86 21.68 10.19
CA PHE A 197 15.92 22.15 11.20
C PHE A 197 14.46 21.86 10.84
N LYS A 198 14.18 21.63 9.56
CA LYS A 198 12.85 21.32 9.05
C LYS A 198 12.36 19.94 9.50
N LYS A 199 11.05 19.85 9.76
CA LYS A 199 10.34 18.58 9.98
C LYS A 199 10.11 17.90 8.64
N GLY A 200 10.30 16.58 8.57
CA GLY A 200 9.96 15.82 7.37
C GLY A 200 8.47 15.81 7.06
N GLU A 201 8.13 15.31 5.87
CA GLU A 201 6.75 15.25 5.39
C GLU A 201 5.93 14.18 6.13
N GLU A 202 4.64 14.49 6.31
CA GLU A 202 3.66 13.60 6.92
C GLU A 202 2.94 12.80 5.83
N VAL A 203 2.51 11.57 6.15
CA VAL A 203 1.84 10.70 5.19
C VAL A 203 0.34 10.87 5.33
N THR A 204 -0.33 11.27 4.25
CA THR A 204 -1.79 11.39 4.21
C THR A 204 -2.35 10.67 3.00
N LEU A 205 -3.09 9.60 3.25
CA LEU A 205 -3.84 8.85 2.26
C LEU A 205 -5.24 9.43 2.19
N THR A 206 -5.51 10.24 1.16
CA THR A 206 -6.82 10.87 0.97
C THR A 206 -7.88 9.84 0.63
N LYS A 207 -9.12 10.08 1.08
CA LYS A 207 -10.30 9.35 0.57
C LYS A 207 -10.32 9.33 -0.96
N GLY A 208 -10.57 8.16 -1.53
CA GLY A 208 -10.60 7.94 -2.96
C GLY A 208 -9.25 7.56 -3.58
N SER A 209 -8.15 7.66 -2.83
CA SER A 209 -6.84 7.15 -3.28
C SER A 209 -6.88 5.64 -3.51
N VAL A 210 -6.18 5.20 -4.56
CA VAL A 210 -6.10 3.78 -4.93
C VAL A 210 -4.79 3.21 -4.40
N ILE A 211 -4.89 2.17 -3.57
CA ILE A 211 -3.77 1.39 -3.07
C ILE A 211 -3.81 0.02 -3.73
N ASN A 212 -2.70 -0.34 -4.37
CA ASN A 212 -2.52 -1.70 -4.85
C ASN A 212 -1.96 -2.55 -3.72
N VAL A 213 -2.57 -3.70 -3.49
CA VAL A 213 -2.13 -4.69 -2.51
C VAL A 213 -1.99 -6.04 -3.18
N MET A 214 -1.23 -6.92 -2.57
CA MET A 214 -1.08 -8.31 -3.00
C MET A 214 -1.40 -9.25 -1.84
N LEU A 215 -2.00 -10.39 -2.16
CA LEU A 215 -2.19 -11.47 -1.22
C LEU A 215 -0.83 -12.07 -0.84
N THR A 216 -0.50 -12.08 0.45
CA THR A 216 0.74 -12.67 0.98
C THR A 216 0.59 -14.15 1.31
N GLN A 217 -0.64 -14.59 1.57
CA GLN A 217 -0.98 -15.98 1.83
C GLN A 217 -2.07 -16.46 0.87
N PRO A 218 -2.05 -17.74 0.48
CA PRO A 218 -3.13 -18.30 -0.31
C PRO A 218 -4.37 -18.44 0.59
N ILE A 219 -5.54 -18.21 0.02
CA ILE A 219 -6.82 -18.37 0.72
C ILE A 219 -7.73 -19.33 -0.04
N ASP A 220 -8.32 -20.27 0.68
CA ASP A 220 -9.33 -21.17 0.16
C ASP A 220 -10.71 -20.60 0.47
N VAL A 221 -11.45 -20.25 -0.57
CA VAL A 221 -12.79 -19.69 -0.43
C VAL A 221 -13.81 -20.79 -0.74
N PRO A 222 -14.75 -21.07 0.18
CA PRO A 222 -15.84 -22.00 -0.09
C PRO A 222 -16.75 -21.39 -1.16
N VAL A 223 -16.97 -22.09 -2.26
CA VAL A 223 -17.99 -21.73 -3.27
C VAL A 223 -19.13 -22.74 -3.19
N ASN A 224 -20.36 -22.24 -3.28
CA ASN A 224 -21.56 -23.09 -3.35
C ASN A 224 -21.84 -23.47 -4.79
#